data_AF-A0AAW2LLY3-F1
#
_entry.id   AF-A0AAW2LLY3-F1
#
_cell.length_a   1.000
_cell.length_b   1.000
_cell.length_c   1.000
_cell.angle_alpha   90.00
_cell.angle_beta   90.00
_cell.angle_gamma   90.00
#
_symmetry.space_group_name_H-M   'P 1'
#
loop_
_entity.id
_entity.type
_entity.pdbx_description
1 polymer ?
#
loop_
_entity_poly.entity_id
_entity_poly.type
_entity_poly.pdbx_seq_one_letter_code
_entity_poly.pdbx_strand_id
1 'polypeptide(L)'
;MEVEVIGENIPSITRIISASKARKILRKEGQGFLAYLINKPKEQNKPEEVSEFLNVFPEELTSLPPDGEVEFVIELLSNTSPISQTPYQMAPAELKELKSQFKELLERGFIHPSFSPWGAPVLFVQKTDGTLRMCIDYRGLNSITIKNKYPLPQIDKLFDQLQGSRLYSKLDLRHGYYLLKIREADIPKTAFNTRYSHFEFVAMPFGLTNAPTAFMDMMHHIFQPYLDQFVLIFIDDILVYSKSEEDHENHLRTVLQVFRENKLFAKFSKCEFWIREVTFLGYVFSGDGLVVDPSKVEAIVEWKRPENVTEVCSFLGLAGYYRRLVQNFSKIATPLTKLTQKDNPFCSGWCL
;
A
#
# COMPACT_ATOMS: atom_id res chain seq x y z
N MET A 1 12.49 11.74 -19.24
CA MET A 1 11.67 10.98 -20.20
C MET A 1 12.12 11.37 -21.60
N GLU A 2 13.17 10.72 -22.08
CA GLU A 2 13.69 10.90 -23.44
C GLU A 2 12.81 10.09 -24.40
N VAL A 3 12.39 10.73 -25.49
CA VAL A 3 11.62 10.09 -26.56
C VAL A 3 12.61 9.73 -27.66
N GLU A 4 12.90 8.45 -27.82
CA GLU A 4 13.71 7.95 -28.93
C GLU A 4 12.77 7.66 -30.11
N VAL A 5 13.02 8.32 -31.25
CA VAL A 5 12.26 8.14 -32.49
C VAL A 5 13.13 7.34 -33.45
N ILE A 6 12.76 6.09 -33.70
CA ILE A 6 13.49 5.23 -34.64
C ILE A 6 12.87 5.39 -36.04
N GLY A 7 13.66 5.96 -36.94
CA GLY A 7 13.39 6.09 -38.37
C GLY A 7 14.69 6.48 -39.09
N GLU A 8 14.82 6.16 -40.38
CA GLU A 8 16.02 6.48 -41.15
C GLU A 8 16.24 8.01 -41.22
N ASN A 9 17.06 8.49 -40.28
CA ASN A 9 17.90 9.68 -40.33
C ASN A 9 17.26 11.00 -40.80
N ILE A 10 16.74 11.84 -39.88
CA ILE A 10 16.67 13.31 -40.09
C ILE A 10 16.97 14.08 -38.77
N PRO A 11 17.88 15.07 -38.78
CA PRO A 11 18.23 15.90 -37.63
C PRO A 11 17.26 17.09 -37.44
N SER A 12 16.91 17.37 -36.17
CA SER A 12 16.50 18.66 -35.59
C SER A 12 15.23 19.40 -36.11
N ILE A 13 14.44 19.88 -35.14
CA ILE A 13 13.33 20.86 -35.20
C ILE A 13 11.96 20.30 -35.65
N THR A 14 11.19 19.82 -34.67
CA THR A 14 9.73 19.64 -34.81
C THR A 14 9.05 20.99 -34.97
N ARG A 15 8.71 21.39 -36.20
CA ARG A 15 7.96 22.64 -36.45
C ARG A 15 6.48 22.42 -36.17
N ILE A 16 6.00 22.94 -35.04
CA ILE A 16 4.56 23.03 -34.76
C ILE A 16 3.92 23.96 -35.81
N ILE A 17 2.86 23.51 -36.46
CA ILE A 17 2.10 24.31 -37.44
C ILE A 17 0.65 24.47 -36.98
N SER A 18 -0.01 25.53 -37.43
CA SER A 18 -1.43 25.74 -37.15
C SER A 18 -2.32 24.72 -37.87
N ALA A 19 -3.48 24.42 -37.29
CA ALA A 19 -4.48 23.52 -37.87
C ALA A 19 -4.95 23.96 -39.27
N SER A 20 -5.02 25.28 -39.53
CA SER A 20 -5.36 25.83 -40.84
C SER A 20 -4.30 25.51 -41.90
N LYS A 21 -3.02 25.58 -41.53
CA LYS A 21 -1.90 25.24 -42.42
C LYS A 21 -1.84 23.74 -42.67
N ALA A 22 -2.06 22.92 -41.64
CA ALA A 22 -2.14 21.46 -41.78
C ALA A 22 -3.24 21.05 -42.77
N ARG A 23 -4.46 21.62 -42.64
CA ARG A 23 -5.57 21.35 -43.59
C ARG A 23 -5.25 21.73 -45.02
N LYS A 24 -4.52 22.83 -45.25
CA LYS A 24 -4.13 23.27 -46.60
C LYS A 24 -3.13 22.31 -47.24
N ILE A 25 -2.22 21.74 -46.44
CA ILE A 25 -1.23 20.74 -46.90
C ILE A 25 -1.94 19.43 -47.25
N LEU A 26 -2.85 18.94 -46.40
CA LEU A 26 -3.61 17.72 -46.66
C LEU A 26 -4.50 17.81 -47.92
N ARG A 27 -4.99 19.02 -48.26
CA ARG A 27 -5.78 19.25 -49.48
C ARG A 27 -4.96 19.27 -50.77
N LYS A 28 -3.64 19.42 -50.69
CA LYS A 28 -2.72 19.47 -51.83
C LYS A 28 -1.87 18.19 -51.88
N GLU A 29 -2.54 17.04 -51.87
CA GLU A 29 -1.93 15.70 -51.95
C GLU A 29 -0.95 15.33 -50.82
N GLY A 30 -0.91 16.11 -49.73
CA GLY A 30 -0.11 15.76 -48.56
C GLY A 30 -0.71 14.58 -47.80
N GLN A 31 0.12 13.62 -47.41
CA GLN A 31 -0.27 12.54 -46.50
C GLN A 31 -0.22 13.01 -45.05
N GLY A 32 -1.23 12.65 -44.26
CA GLY A 32 -1.31 12.94 -42.83
C GLY A 32 -1.54 11.67 -42.04
N PHE A 33 -0.80 11.50 -40.95
CA PHE A 33 -0.98 10.40 -40.02
C PHE A 33 -1.54 10.95 -38.71
N LEU A 34 -2.56 10.27 -38.18
CA LEU A 34 -3.08 10.54 -36.84
C LEU A 34 -2.46 9.50 -35.89
N ALA A 35 -1.49 9.92 -35.10
CA ALA A 35 -1.00 9.14 -33.98
C ALA A 35 -1.85 9.45 -32.75
N TYR A 36 -2.44 8.43 -32.14
CA TYR A 36 -3.09 8.53 -30.84
C TYR A 36 -2.38 7.59 -29.88
N LEU A 37 -2.09 8.09 -28.68
CA LEU A 37 -1.48 7.29 -27.62
C LEU A 37 -2.58 6.40 -27.03
N ILE A 38 -2.56 5.12 -27.37
CA ILE A 38 -3.31 4.12 -26.61
C ILE A 38 -2.42 3.73 -25.45
N ASN A 39 -2.84 4.08 -24.23
CA ASN A 39 -2.25 3.53 -23.03
C ASN A 39 -2.71 2.07 -22.92
N LYS A 40 -2.11 1.17 -23.70
CA LYS A 40 -2.32 -0.26 -23.52
C LYS A 40 -1.70 -0.62 -22.16
N PRO A 41 -2.40 -1.31 -21.25
CA PRO A 41 -1.73 -1.92 -20.12
C PRO A 41 -0.57 -2.75 -20.68
N LYS A 42 0.63 -2.63 -20.10
CA LYS A 42 1.73 -3.54 -20.44
C LYS A 42 1.14 -4.96 -20.36
N GLU A 43 1.15 -5.70 -21.47
CA GLU A 43 0.94 -7.13 -21.41
C GLU A 43 2.06 -7.67 -20.51
N GLN A 44 1.73 -7.90 -19.24
CA GLN A 44 2.60 -8.63 -18.36
C GLN A 44 2.66 -10.03 -18.94
N ASN A 45 3.79 -10.37 -19.55
CA ASN A 45 4.08 -11.75 -19.91
C ASN A 45 3.89 -12.57 -18.64
N LYS A 46 2.88 -13.44 -18.66
CA LYS A 46 2.61 -14.37 -17.57
C LYS A 46 3.74 -15.40 -17.60
N PRO A 47 4.57 -15.49 -16.53
CA PRO A 47 5.52 -16.58 -16.43
C PRO A 47 4.80 -17.94 -16.50
N GLU A 48 5.52 -18.99 -16.91
CA GLU A 48 4.94 -20.33 -17.09
C GLU A 48 4.38 -20.84 -15.77
N GLU A 49 5.15 -20.68 -14.68
CA GLU A 49 4.71 -20.99 -13.32
C GLU A 49 3.42 -20.25 -12.95
N VAL A 50 3.29 -18.96 -13.28
CA VAL A 50 2.07 -18.21 -12.96
C VAL A 50 0.86 -18.73 -13.74
N SER A 51 1.09 -19.26 -14.95
CA SER A 51 0.05 -19.88 -15.78
C SER A 51 -0.47 -21.20 -15.19
N GLU A 52 0.37 -21.93 -14.44
CA GLU A 52 -0.03 -23.13 -13.69
C GLU A 52 -0.92 -22.79 -12.47
N PHE A 53 -0.87 -21.55 -11.99
CA PHE A 53 -1.56 -21.08 -10.77
C PHE A 53 -2.62 -20.01 -11.03
N LEU A 54 -3.22 -19.94 -12.22
CA LEU A 54 -4.27 -18.94 -12.53
C LEU A 54 -5.43 -18.91 -11.52
N ASN A 55 -5.70 -20.02 -10.83
CA ASN A 55 -6.71 -20.09 -9.78
C ASN A 55 -6.38 -19.26 -8.52
N VAL A 56 -5.12 -18.88 -8.28
CA VAL A 56 -4.73 -17.95 -7.21
C VAL A 56 -4.85 -16.49 -7.64
N PHE A 57 -5.14 -16.24 -8.93
CA PHE A 57 -5.34 -14.91 -9.52
C PHE A 57 -6.76 -14.70 -10.08
N PRO A 58 -7.83 -14.96 -9.32
CA PRO A 58 -9.19 -14.79 -9.81
C PRO A 58 -9.48 -13.32 -10.11
N GLU A 59 -10.31 -13.04 -11.14
CA GLU A 59 -10.73 -11.68 -11.46
C GLU A 59 -11.64 -11.09 -10.36
N GLU A 60 -12.55 -11.93 -9.85
CA GLU A 60 -13.49 -11.64 -8.78
C GLU A 60 -13.46 -12.72 -7.69
N LEU A 61 -13.68 -12.31 -6.45
CA LEU A 61 -13.77 -13.18 -5.28
C LEU A 61 -15.10 -12.90 -4.61
N THR A 62 -15.97 -13.91 -4.59
CA THR A 62 -17.36 -13.80 -4.09
C THR A 62 -17.55 -14.40 -2.70
N SER A 63 -16.55 -15.10 -2.16
CA SER A 63 -16.66 -15.77 -0.87
C SER A 63 -16.00 -14.97 0.26
N LEU A 64 -16.62 -15.01 1.44
CA LEU A 64 -15.99 -14.66 2.70
C LEU A 64 -14.67 -15.45 2.90
N PRO A 65 -13.72 -14.93 3.69
CA PRO A 65 -12.57 -15.72 4.08
C PRO A 65 -13.04 -17.04 4.71
N PRO A 66 -12.33 -18.15 4.46
CA PRO A 66 -12.63 -19.42 5.14
C PRO A 66 -12.48 -19.26 6.66
N ASP A 67 -13.07 -20.16 7.43
CA ASP A 67 -12.72 -20.29 8.85
C ASP A 67 -11.22 -20.65 8.93
N GLY A 68 -10.43 -19.75 9.51
CA GLY A 68 -9.01 -19.94 9.73
C GLY A 68 -8.73 -20.24 11.20
N GLU A 69 -7.51 -20.72 11.50
CA GLU A 69 -7.08 -20.94 12.88
C GLU A 69 -6.88 -19.64 13.68
N VAL A 70 -6.70 -18.52 12.98
CA VAL A 70 -6.47 -17.20 13.55
C VAL A 70 -7.69 -16.32 13.33
N GLU A 71 -8.21 -15.73 14.41
CA GLU A 71 -9.25 -14.71 14.38
C GLU A 71 -8.69 -13.36 14.81
N PHE A 72 -9.25 -12.29 14.26
CA PHE A 72 -8.97 -10.94 14.71
C PHE A 72 -9.73 -10.63 15.99
N VAL A 73 -8.98 -10.28 17.02
CA VAL A 73 -9.49 -9.99 18.36
C VAL A 73 -9.36 -8.51 18.70
N ILE A 74 -10.43 -7.95 19.28
CA ILE A 74 -10.49 -6.56 19.75
C ILE A 74 -10.59 -6.54 21.28
N GLU A 75 -9.44 -6.62 21.95
CA GLU A 75 -9.37 -6.49 23.40
C GLU A 75 -9.50 -5.03 23.83
N LEU A 76 -10.40 -4.75 24.77
CA LEU A 76 -10.64 -3.41 25.29
C LEU A 76 -10.09 -3.28 26.70
N LEU A 77 -9.75 -2.05 27.10
CA LEU A 77 -9.45 -1.73 28.50
C LEU A 77 -10.63 -2.11 29.40
N SER A 78 -10.36 -2.49 30.65
CA SER A 78 -11.41 -2.85 31.61
C SER A 78 -12.39 -1.69 31.83
N ASN A 79 -13.68 -2.00 32.00
CA ASN A 79 -14.76 -1.05 32.27
C ASN A 79 -15.03 0.00 31.18
N THR A 80 -14.74 -0.30 29.92
CA THR A 80 -15.09 0.59 28.80
C THR A 80 -16.57 0.46 28.42
N SER A 81 -17.23 1.60 28.17
CA SER A 81 -18.56 1.63 27.56
C SER A 81 -18.48 1.73 26.03
N PRO A 82 -19.50 1.28 25.29
CA PRO A 82 -19.59 1.47 23.85
C PRO A 82 -19.48 2.95 23.45
N ILE A 83 -18.72 3.21 22.39
CA ILE A 83 -18.60 4.55 21.79
C ILE A 83 -19.40 4.57 20.50
N SER A 84 -20.35 5.49 20.41
CA SER A 84 -21.13 5.76 19.19
C SER A 84 -21.08 7.23 18.84
N GLN A 85 -20.67 7.54 17.62
CA GLN A 85 -20.51 8.89 17.09
C GLN A 85 -21.46 9.10 15.92
N THR A 86 -21.98 10.32 15.79
CA THR A 86 -22.87 10.69 14.69
C THR A 86 -22.13 10.66 13.34
N PRO A 87 -22.78 10.20 12.25
CA PRO A 87 -22.21 10.30 10.90
C PRO A 87 -21.78 11.73 10.56
N TYR A 88 -20.65 11.87 9.85
CA TYR A 88 -20.24 13.15 9.29
C TYR A 88 -21.19 13.59 8.17
N GLN A 89 -21.29 14.91 7.96
CA GLN A 89 -21.96 15.45 6.79
C GLN A 89 -21.13 15.12 5.54
N MET A 90 -21.81 14.66 4.49
CA MET A 90 -21.19 14.22 3.25
C MET A 90 -21.76 14.97 2.06
N ALA A 91 -20.88 15.33 1.12
CA ALA A 91 -21.26 15.92 -0.16
C ALA A 91 -22.00 14.90 -1.04
N PRO A 92 -22.77 15.33 -2.05
CA PRO A 92 -23.50 14.42 -2.94
C PRO A 92 -22.62 13.38 -3.64
N ALA A 93 -21.39 13.75 -4.02
CA ALA A 93 -20.42 12.84 -4.64
C ALA A 93 -19.98 11.73 -3.66
N GLU A 94 -19.68 12.09 -2.41
CA GLU A 94 -19.32 11.15 -1.35
C GLU A 94 -20.49 10.21 -1.02
N LEU A 95 -21.72 10.72 -1.01
CA LEU A 95 -22.91 9.90 -0.78
C LEU A 95 -23.16 8.87 -1.90
N LYS A 96 -22.82 9.22 -3.15
CA LYS A 96 -22.88 8.30 -4.29
C LYS A 96 -21.80 7.22 -4.15
N GLU A 97 -20.59 7.62 -3.79
CA GLU A 97 -19.49 6.69 -3.57
C GLU A 97 -19.76 5.74 -2.41
N LEU A 98 -20.29 6.27 -1.30
CA LEU A 98 -20.68 5.50 -0.12
C LEU A 98 -21.65 4.37 -0.50
N LYS A 99 -22.68 4.69 -1.29
CA LYS A 99 -23.64 3.68 -1.77
C LYS A 99 -22.97 2.60 -2.62
N SER A 100 -22.02 2.98 -3.47
CA SER A 100 -21.31 2.04 -4.34
C SER A 100 -20.45 1.08 -3.53
N GLN A 101 -19.57 1.60 -2.66
CA GLN A 101 -18.68 0.78 -1.84
C GLN A 101 -19.44 -0.05 -0.80
N PHE A 102 -20.53 0.47 -0.22
CA PHE A 102 -21.38 -0.33 0.67
C PHE A 102 -22.06 -1.49 -0.02
N LYS A 103 -22.58 -1.28 -1.23
CA LYS A 103 -23.21 -2.34 -1.99
C LYS A 103 -22.22 -3.47 -2.23
N GLU A 104 -20.99 -3.14 -2.61
CA GLU A 104 -19.92 -4.13 -2.79
C GLU A 104 -19.59 -4.88 -1.50
N LEU A 105 -19.47 -4.18 -0.36
CA LEU A 105 -19.18 -4.82 0.93
C LEU A 105 -20.31 -5.76 1.38
N LEU A 106 -21.57 -5.39 1.15
CA LEU A 106 -22.75 -6.22 1.46
C LEU A 106 -22.83 -7.45 0.54
N GLU A 107 -22.64 -7.25 -0.77
CA GLU A 107 -22.70 -8.34 -1.76
C GLU A 107 -21.59 -9.38 -1.53
N ARG A 108 -20.43 -8.95 -1.04
CA ARG A 108 -19.32 -9.84 -0.64
C ARG A 108 -19.48 -10.42 0.77
N GLY A 109 -20.48 -9.98 1.52
CA GLY A 109 -20.76 -10.43 2.88
C GLY A 109 -19.81 -9.89 3.95
N PHE A 110 -18.89 -8.96 3.63
CA PHE A 110 -17.94 -8.42 4.62
C PHE A 110 -18.60 -7.60 5.71
N ILE A 111 -19.81 -7.10 5.46
CA ILE A 111 -20.63 -6.38 6.42
C ILE A 111 -22.07 -6.90 6.43
N HIS A 112 -22.77 -6.68 7.53
CA HIS A 112 -24.22 -6.89 7.62
C HIS A 112 -24.86 -5.82 8.53
N PRO A 113 -26.21 -5.66 8.49
CA PRO A 113 -26.90 -4.75 9.38
C PRO A 113 -26.59 -5.05 10.85
N SER A 114 -26.42 -3.99 11.64
CA SER A 114 -26.06 -4.07 13.05
C SER A 114 -27.14 -3.46 13.95
N PHE A 115 -27.22 -3.96 15.18
CA PHE A 115 -27.96 -3.36 16.30
C PHE A 115 -27.03 -3.03 17.47
N SER A 116 -25.74 -2.91 17.17
CA SER A 116 -24.70 -2.69 18.17
C SER A 116 -24.85 -1.32 18.86
N PRO A 117 -24.50 -1.22 20.15
CA PRO A 117 -24.39 0.07 20.82
C PRO A 117 -23.14 0.87 20.39
N TRP A 118 -22.21 0.26 19.64
CA TRP A 118 -21.04 0.92 19.07
C TRP A 118 -21.40 1.67 17.79
N GLY A 119 -20.57 2.60 17.35
CA GLY A 119 -20.81 3.25 16.06
C GLY A 119 -19.73 4.25 15.67
N ALA A 120 -18.81 3.84 14.80
CA ALA A 120 -17.82 4.74 14.21
C ALA A 120 -18.38 5.46 12.97
N PRO A 121 -18.06 6.75 12.73
CA PRO A 121 -18.52 7.46 11.55
C PRO A 121 -17.66 7.10 10.33
N VAL A 122 -18.24 7.21 9.14
CA VAL A 122 -17.52 7.03 7.86
C VAL A 122 -16.96 8.36 7.36
N LEU A 123 -15.74 8.34 6.85
CA LEU A 123 -15.10 9.47 6.16
C LEU A 123 -14.47 9.02 4.84
N PHE A 124 -14.18 9.97 3.96
CA PHE A 124 -13.48 9.70 2.71
C PHE A 124 -12.12 10.37 2.67
N VAL A 125 -11.15 9.67 2.06
CA VAL A 125 -9.82 10.20 1.75
C VAL A 125 -9.60 10.08 0.24
N GLN A 126 -9.06 11.10 -0.39
CA GLN A 126 -8.67 11.03 -1.80
C GLN A 126 -7.42 10.17 -1.95
N LYS A 127 -7.48 9.20 -2.86
CA LYS A 127 -6.30 8.49 -3.36
C LYS A 127 -5.52 9.39 -4.33
N THR A 128 -4.29 8.99 -4.62
CA THR A 128 -3.41 9.65 -5.60
C THR A 128 -4.00 9.69 -7.01
N ASP A 129 -4.84 8.70 -7.37
CA ASP A 129 -5.57 8.65 -8.63
C ASP A 129 -6.84 9.51 -8.67
N GLY A 130 -7.12 10.26 -7.59
CA GLY A 130 -8.31 11.10 -7.44
C GLY A 130 -9.58 10.35 -7.00
N THR A 131 -9.53 9.01 -6.91
CA THR A 131 -10.67 8.22 -6.41
C THR A 131 -10.84 8.36 -4.91
N LEU A 132 -12.06 8.21 -4.40
CA LEU A 132 -12.34 8.30 -2.97
C LEU A 132 -12.19 6.93 -2.30
N ARG A 133 -11.45 6.89 -1.19
CA ARG A 133 -11.33 5.71 -0.32
C ARG A 133 -12.22 5.89 0.89
N MET A 134 -13.18 4.98 1.08
CA MET A 134 -13.97 4.93 2.29
C MET A 134 -13.10 4.47 3.46
N CYS A 135 -13.16 5.19 4.58
CA CYS A 135 -12.50 4.85 5.82
C CYS A 135 -13.51 4.93 6.97
N ILE A 136 -13.42 3.98 7.89
CA ILE A 136 -14.19 4.03 9.14
C ILE A 136 -13.30 4.68 10.20
N ASP A 137 -13.82 5.71 10.86
CA ASP A 137 -13.09 6.47 11.86
C ASP A 137 -13.11 5.76 13.21
N TYR A 138 -12.32 4.70 13.32
CA TYR A 138 -12.19 3.93 14.56
C TYR A 138 -11.32 4.62 15.62
N ARG A 139 -10.98 5.92 15.51
CA ARG A 139 -10.14 6.60 16.52
C ARG A 139 -10.70 6.47 17.94
N GLY A 140 -12.02 6.55 18.10
CA GLY A 140 -12.70 6.32 19.38
C GLY A 140 -12.42 4.91 19.92
N LEU A 141 -12.74 3.87 19.14
CA LEU A 141 -12.50 2.47 19.49
C LEU A 141 -11.01 2.17 19.74
N ASN A 142 -10.14 2.67 18.88
CA ASN A 142 -8.69 2.51 18.94
C ASN A 142 -8.09 3.06 20.23
N SER A 143 -8.63 4.17 20.75
CA SER A 143 -8.13 4.79 21.97
C SER A 143 -8.30 3.92 23.23
N ILE A 144 -9.26 3.00 23.20
CA ILE A 144 -9.59 2.09 24.30
C ILE A 144 -9.26 0.63 24.01
N THR A 145 -8.68 0.35 22.83
CA THR A 145 -8.19 -0.98 22.47
C THR A 145 -6.82 -1.22 23.09
N ILE A 146 -6.63 -2.39 23.69
CA ILE A 146 -5.32 -2.81 24.21
C ILE A 146 -4.39 -3.02 23.01
N LYS A 147 -3.28 -2.29 22.99
CA LYS A 147 -2.31 -2.34 21.89
C LYS A 147 -1.51 -3.63 21.95
N ASN A 148 -1.55 -4.41 20.87
CA ASN A 148 -0.67 -5.55 20.71
C ASN A 148 0.75 -5.05 20.41
N LYS A 149 1.74 -5.56 21.13
CA LYS A 149 3.18 -5.26 20.95
C LYS A 149 3.88 -6.35 20.15
N TYR A 150 3.21 -6.92 19.16
CA TYR A 150 3.83 -7.88 18.25
C TYR A 150 5.08 -7.26 17.62
N PRO A 151 6.22 -7.97 17.64
CA PRO A 151 7.46 -7.44 17.09
C PRO A 151 7.36 -7.40 15.57
N LEU A 152 7.12 -6.22 15.01
CA LEU A 152 7.33 -6.02 13.58
C LEU A 152 8.82 -6.18 13.28
N PRO A 153 9.19 -6.87 12.18
CA PRO A 153 10.59 -7.02 11.80
C PRO A 153 11.26 -5.65 11.67
N GLN A 154 12.47 -5.54 12.21
CA GLN A 154 13.27 -4.36 11.97
C GLN A 154 13.66 -4.34 10.50
N ILE A 155 13.30 -3.27 9.82
CA ILE A 155 13.54 -3.05 8.40
C ILE A 155 15.01 -3.28 8.03
N ASP A 156 15.94 -2.87 8.90
CA ASP A 156 17.38 -3.13 8.73
C ASP A 156 17.75 -4.61 8.63
N LYS A 157 17.11 -5.48 9.42
CA LYS A 157 17.34 -6.93 9.38
C LYS A 157 16.75 -7.58 8.14
N LEU A 158 15.62 -7.04 7.66
CA LEU A 158 15.00 -7.49 6.42
C LEU A 158 15.94 -7.26 5.22
N PHE A 159 16.77 -6.21 5.27
CA PHE A 159 17.68 -5.89 4.17
C PHE A 159 18.89 -6.80 4.09
N ASP A 160 19.41 -7.24 5.23
CA ASP A 160 20.54 -8.17 5.26
C ASP A 160 20.17 -9.51 4.60
N GLN A 161 18.88 -9.88 4.60
CA GLN A 161 18.35 -11.07 3.91
C GLN A 161 18.33 -10.94 2.39
N LEU A 162 18.08 -9.73 1.88
CA LEU A 162 18.01 -9.46 0.45
C LEU A 162 19.40 -9.38 -0.20
N GLN A 163 20.47 -9.36 0.59
CA GLN A 163 21.83 -9.20 0.09
C GLN A 163 22.24 -10.35 -0.86
N GLY A 164 22.71 -9.98 -2.05
CA GLY A 164 23.16 -10.92 -3.08
C GLY A 164 22.03 -11.52 -3.93
N SER A 165 20.78 -11.17 -3.65
CA SER A 165 19.65 -11.50 -4.51
C SER A 165 19.72 -10.67 -5.80
N ARG A 166 19.29 -11.28 -6.91
CA ARG A 166 19.36 -10.70 -8.26
C ARG A 166 18.00 -10.65 -8.94
N LEU A 167 17.05 -11.42 -8.44
CA LEU A 167 15.71 -11.57 -8.97
C LEU A 167 14.72 -11.43 -7.84
N TYR A 168 13.65 -10.72 -8.15
CA TYR A 168 12.61 -10.40 -7.21
C TYR A 168 11.25 -10.58 -7.89
N SER A 169 10.25 -10.94 -7.09
CA SER A 169 8.86 -10.90 -7.49
C SER A 169 8.03 -10.36 -6.33
N LYS A 170 7.22 -9.34 -6.61
CA LYS A 170 6.33 -8.71 -5.64
C LYS A 170 4.90 -9.21 -5.86
N LEU A 171 4.26 -9.72 -4.81
CA LEU A 171 2.90 -10.22 -4.85
C LEU A 171 2.00 -9.31 -3.99
N ASP A 172 0.89 -8.84 -4.58
CA ASP A 172 -0.14 -8.01 -3.90
C ASP A 172 -1.38 -8.87 -3.65
N LEU A 173 -1.74 -9.06 -2.39
CA LEU A 173 -2.91 -9.82 -1.99
C LEU A 173 -4.21 -9.07 -2.30
N ARG A 174 -5.22 -9.79 -2.82
CA ARG A 174 -6.59 -9.30 -2.92
C ARG A 174 -7.21 -9.17 -1.55
N HIS A 175 -8.08 -8.18 -1.41
CA HIS A 175 -8.87 -7.89 -0.21
C HIS A 175 -8.09 -7.49 1.04
N GLY A 176 -6.76 -7.67 1.06
CA GLY A 176 -5.88 -7.26 2.16
C GLY A 176 -6.42 -7.78 3.50
N TYR A 177 -6.71 -6.87 4.42
CA TYR A 177 -7.18 -7.20 5.76
C TYR A 177 -8.49 -7.99 5.83
N TYR A 178 -9.36 -7.93 4.82
CA TYR A 178 -10.60 -8.70 4.83
C TYR A 178 -10.39 -10.22 4.69
N LEU A 179 -9.14 -10.69 4.56
CA LEU A 179 -8.79 -12.11 4.63
C LEU A 179 -8.89 -12.69 6.04
N LEU A 180 -8.87 -11.86 7.09
CA LEU A 180 -8.94 -12.31 8.48
C LEU A 180 -10.35 -12.09 9.03
N LYS A 181 -10.97 -13.13 9.60
CA LYS A 181 -12.28 -13.01 10.28
C LYS A 181 -12.15 -12.30 11.61
N ILE A 182 -13.18 -11.56 12.00
CA ILE A 182 -13.29 -11.01 13.35
C ILE A 182 -13.93 -12.07 14.25
N ARG A 183 -13.38 -12.26 15.44
CA ARG A 183 -13.99 -13.12 16.47
C ARG A 183 -15.44 -12.68 16.70
N GLU A 184 -16.39 -13.61 16.71
CA GLU A 184 -17.83 -13.29 16.75
C GLU A 184 -18.21 -12.30 17.87
N ALA A 185 -17.63 -12.47 19.06
CA ALA A 185 -17.87 -11.59 20.21
C ALA A 185 -17.38 -10.13 20.01
N ASP A 186 -16.49 -9.89 19.05
CA ASP A 186 -15.90 -8.60 18.76
C ASP A 186 -16.52 -7.92 17.53
N ILE A 187 -17.29 -8.65 16.71
CA ILE A 187 -17.99 -8.10 15.54
C ILE A 187 -18.78 -6.82 15.88
N PRO A 188 -19.60 -6.77 16.96
CA PRO A 188 -20.36 -5.57 17.31
C PRO A 188 -19.49 -4.33 17.57
N LYS A 189 -18.23 -4.50 17.98
CA LYS A 189 -17.32 -3.37 18.25
C LYS A 189 -16.93 -2.63 16.97
N THR A 190 -16.98 -3.32 15.83
CA THR A 190 -16.66 -2.73 14.51
C THR A 190 -17.83 -1.97 13.90
N ALA A 191 -18.96 -1.88 14.59
CA ALA A 191 -20.13 -1.24 14.05
C ALA A 191 -19.88 0.23 13.67
N PHE A 192 -20.48 0.65 12.57
CA PHE A 192 -20.28 1.95 11.98
C PHE A 192 -21.59 2.59 11.52
N ASN A 193 -21.66 3.90 11.71
CA ASN A 193 -22.82 4.73 11.47
C ASN A 193 -22.72 5.39 10.11
N THR A 194 -23.81 5.33 9.36
CA THR A 194 -23.94 5.89 8.03
C THR A 194 -25.20 6.73 7.98
N ARG A 195 -25.35 7.56 6.95
CA ARG A 195 -26.60 8.31 6.75
C ARG A 195 -27.82 7.40 6.53
N TYR A 196 -27.61 6.16 6.05
CA TYR A 196 -28.69 5.30 5.57
C TYR A 196 -29.08 4.21 6.56
N SER A 197 -28.10 3.67 7.29
CA SER A 197 -28.29 2.58 8.26
C SER A 197 -27.03 2.39 9.12
N HIS A 198 -27.09 1.41 10.00
CA HIS A 198 -26.03 0.95 10.88
C HIS A 198 -25.58 -0.46 10.47
N PHE A 199 -24.26 -0.68 10.38
CA PHE A 199 -23.67 -1.94 9.92
C PHE A 199 -22.45 -2.30 10.74
N GLU A 200 -22.03 -3.57 10.71
CA GLU A 200 -20.81 -4.07 11.34
C GLU A 200 -20.04 -5.00 10.41
N PHE A 201 -18.74 -5.14 10.65
CA PHE A 201 -17.85 -5.97 9.84
C PHE A 201 -17.72 -7.37 10.43
N VAL A 202 -17.76 -8.39 9.57
CA VAL A 202 -17.43 -9.79 9.93
C VAL A 202 -15.98 -10.16 9.59
N ALA A 203 -15.37 -9.41 8.68
CA ALA A 203 -13.97 -9.53 8.29
C ALA A 203 -13.21 -8.26 8.68
N MET A 204 -11.95 -8.39 9.08
CA MET A 204 -11.16 -7.31 9.66
C MET A 204 -11.08 -6.09 8.73
N PRO A 205 -11.69 -4.94 9.11
CA PRO A 205 -11.62 -3.73 8.30
C PRO A 205 -10.30 -2.99 8.52
N PHE A 206 -9.99 -2.09 7.59
CA PHE A 206 -8.93 -1.10 7.76
C PHE A 206 -9.27 -0.11 8.89
N GLY A 207 -8.22 0.40 9.53
CA GLY A 207 -8.34 1.47 10.53
C GLY A 207 -8.36 0.99 11.98
N LEU A 208 -8.41 -0.32 12.25
CA LEU A 208 -8.31 -0.87 13.60
C LEU A 208 -6.85 -0.94 14.09
N THR A 209 -6.62 -0.64 15.36
CA THR A 209 -5.28 -0.49 15.96
C THR A 209 -4.36 -1.69 15.74
N ASN A 210 -4.86 -2.90 15.94
CA ASN A 210 -4.07 -4.11 15.87
C ASN A 210 -4.15 -4.82 14.51
N ALA A 211 -4.86 -4.25 13.52
CA ALA A 211 -5.08 -4.92 12.23
C ALA A 211 -3.78 -5.25 11.47
N PRO A 212 -2.80 -4.33 11.31
CA PRO A 212 -1.54 -4.66 10.66
C PRO A 212 -0.77 -5.78 11.38
N THR A 213 -0.80 -5.75 12.71
CA THR A 213 -0.15 -6.74 13.56
C THR A 213 -0.78 -8.12 13.42
N ALA A 214 -2.10 -8.23 13.48
CA ALA A 214 -2.79 -9.51 13.32
C ALA A 214 -2.61 -10.08 11.91
N PHE A 215 -2.60 -9.22 10.89
CA PHE A 215 -2.31 -9.64 9.52
C PHE A 215 -0.89 -10.20 9.39
N MET A 216 0.09 -9.52 10.00
CA MET A 216 1.48 -9.97 10.04
C MET A 216 1.64 -11.31 10.76
N ASP A 217 0.95 -11.52 11.88
CA ASP A 217 0.98 -12.79 12.62
C ASP A 217 0.43 -13.95 11.78
N MET A 218 -0.71 -13.74 11.10
CA MET A 218 -1.27 -14.72 10.15
C MET A 218 -0.29 -15.05 9.02
N MET A 219 0.28 -14.03 8.38
CA MET A 219 1.23 -14.23 7.28
C MET A 219 2.51 -14.92 7.75
N HIS A 220 3.02 -14.55 8.92
CA HIS A 220 4.19 -15.20 9.50
C HIS A 220 3.94 -16.67 9.80
N HIS A 221 2.75 -17.02 10.29
CA HIS A 221 2.36 -18.41 10.52
C HIS A 221 2.33 -19.21 9.21
N ILE A 222 1.67 -18.67 8.17
CA ILE A 222 1.53 -19.32 6.86
C ILE A 222 2.88 -19.51 6.16
N PHE A 223 3.77 -18.50 6.22
CA PHE A 223 5.05 -18.51 5.53
C PHE A 223 6.23 -18.92 6.39
N GLN A 224 6.01 -19.34 7.65
CA GLN A 224 7.06 -19.66 8.62
C GLN A 224 8.21 -20.51 8.03
N PRO A 225 7.95 -21.56 7.22
CA PRO A 225 9.01 -22.39 6.66
C PRO A 225 9.91 -21.69 5.63
N TYR A 226 9.49 -20.54 5.10
CA TYR A 226 10.12 -19.83 3.98
C TYR A 226 10.61 -18.43 4.35
N LEU A 227 10.25 -17.94 5.55
CA LEU A 227 10.81 -16.73 6.13
C LEU A 227 12.34 -16.88 6.28
N ASP A 228 13.04 -15.75 6.16
CA ASP A 228 14.50 -15.65 6.27
C ASP A 228 15.29 -16.46 5.22
N GLN A 229 14.61 -17.05 4.22
CA GLN A 229 15.23 -17.84 3.15
C GLN A 229 15.04 -17.18 1.78
N PHE A 230 13.78 -17.01 1.37
CA PHE A 230 13.44 -16.45 0.06
C PHE A 230 12.10 -15.70 0.02
N VAL A 231 11.40 -15.61 1.15
CA VAL A 231 10.17 -14.82 1.31
C VAL A 231 10.40 -13.76 2.37
N LEU A 232 9.99 -12.54 2.04
CA LEU A 232 9.95 -11.40 2.95
C LEU A 232 8.55 -10.83 2.93
N ILE A 233 7.96 -10.66 4.12
CA ILE A 233 6.60 -10.16 4.28
C ILE A 233 6.62 -8.87 5.07
N PHE A 234 5.89 -7.88 4.57
CA PHE A 234 5.61 -6.67 5.33
C PHE A 234 4.17 -6.23 5.11
N ILE A 235 3.34 -6.46 6.13
CA ILE A 235 1.90 -6.26 6.13
C ILE A 235 1.29 -7.00 4.93
N ASP A 236 0.80 -6.30 3.91
CA ASP A 236 0.13 -6.83 2.73
C ASP A 236 1.07 -7.07 1.55
N ASP A 237 2.32 -6.60 1.65
CA ASP A 237 3.34 -6.75 0.62
C ASP A 237 4.16 -8.03 0.85
N ILE A 238 4.13 -8.95 -0.12
CA ILE A 238 4.93 -10.17 -0.13
C ILE A 238 6.00 -10.05 -1.21
N LEU A 239 7.26 -10.24 -0.82
CA LEU A 239 8.42 -10.21 -1.71
C LEU A 239 9.09 -11.58 -1.74
N VAL A 240 9.22 -12.13 -2.94
CA VAL A 240 10.01 -13.34 -3.22
C VAL A 240 11.35 -12.89 -3.78
N TYR A 241 12.45 -13.42 -3.27
CA TYR A 241 13.80 -13.05 -3.70
C TYR A 241 14.68 -14.27 -3.92
N SER A 242 15.53 -14.22 -4.96
CA SER A 242 16.41 -15.33 -5.34
C SER A 242 17.73 -14.85 -5.93
N LYS A 243 18.74 -15.73 -5.90
CA LYS A 243 20.09 -15.47 -6.46
C LYS A 243 20.23 -15.92 -7.91
N SER A 244 19.53 -16.98 -8.31
CA SER A 244 19.55 -17.56 -9.65
C SER A 244 18.14 -17.64 -10.24
N GLU A 245 18.05 -17.81 -11.56
CA GLU A 245 16.76 -17.96 -12.27
C GLU A 245 16.06 -19.27 -11.87
N GLU A 246 16.79 -20.38 -11.81
CA GLU A 246 16.27 -21.69 -11.39
C GLU A 246 15.70 -21.67 -9.96
N ASP A 247 16.40 -21.04 -9.02
CA ASP A 247 15.88 -20.87 -7.66
C ASP A 247 14.61 -20.01 -7.65
N HIS A 248 14.55 -18.97 -8.49
CA HIS A 248 13.40 -18.07 -8.53
C HIS A 248 12.14 -18.74 -9.05
N GLU A 249 12.27 -19.57 -10.08
CA GLU A 249 11.18 -20.39 -10.59
C GLU A 249 10.60 -21.29 -9.48
N ASN A 250 11.48 -22.01 -8.78
CA ASN A 250 11.09 -22.92 -7.70
C ASN A 250 10.46 -22.17 -6.52
N HIS A 251 11.07 -21.06 -6.07
CA HIS A 251 10.54 -20.23 -4.99
C HIS A 251 9.16 -19.66 -5.32
N LEU A 252 8.95 -19.19 -6.56
CA LEU A 252 7.64 -18.71 -7.01
C LEU A 252 6.60 -19.83 -7.00
N ARG A 253 6.90 -21.00 -7.55
CA ARG A 253 5.98 -22.16 -7.48
C ARG A 253 5.61 -22.50 -6.04
N THR A 254 6.58 -22.52 -5.13
CA THR A 254 6.33 -22.79 -3.70
C THR A 254 5.40 -21.75 -3.10
N VAL A 255 5.66 -20.45 -3.32
CA VAL A 255 4.82 -19.38 -2.77
C VAL A 255 3.40 -19.42 -3.35
N LEU A 256 3.25 -19.66 -4.65
CA LEU A 256 1.94 -19.78 -5.29
C LEU A 256 1.18 -21.04 -4.82
N GLN A 257 1.89 -22.11 -4.49
CA GLN A 257 1.31 -23.30 -3.87
C GLN A 257 0.82 -23.00 -2.45
N VAL A 258 1.59 -22.27 -1.64
CA VAL A 258 1.15 -21.79 -0.32
C VAL A 258 -0.11 -20.94 -0.44
N PHE A 259 -0.18 -20.05 -1.43
CA PHE A 259 -1.36 -19.24 -1.71
C PHE A 259 -2.58 -20.12 -2.00
N ARG A 260 -2.42 -21.12 -2.87
CA ARG A 260 -3.47 -22.07 -3.23
C ARG A 260 -3.98 -22.86 -2.02
N GLU A 261 -3.08 -23.40 -1.21
CA GLU A 261 -3.42 -24.22 -0.03
C GLU A 261 -4.15 -23.41 1.05
N ASN A 262 -3.72 -22.17 1.27
CA ASN A 262 -4.28 -21.27 2.27
C ASN A 262 -5.41 -20.38 1.73
N LYS A 263 -5.84 -20.60 0.47
CA LYS A 263 -6.86 -19.79 -0.22
C LYS A 263 -6.54 -18.28 -0.17
N LEU A 264 -5.27 -17.94 -0.29
CA LEU A 264 -4.81 -16.57 -0.50
C LEU A 264 -4.86 -16.28 -2.00
N PHE A 265 -5.32 -15.09 -2.35
CA PHE A 265 -5.51 -14.71 -3.73
C PHE A 265 -4.77 -13.41 -4.01
N ALA A 266 -4.09 -13.33 -5.14
CA ALA A 266 -3.35 -12.16 -5.56
C ALA A 266 -4.05 -11.36 -6.64
N LYS A 267 -3.78 -10.05 -6.68
CA LYS A 267 -4.21 -9.19 -7.76
C LYS A 267 -3.10 -9.15 -8.80
N PHE A 268 -3.23 -10.00 -9.83
CA PHE A 268 -2.22 -10.14 -10.88
C PHE A 268 -1.76 -8.80 -11.46
N SER A 269 -2.69 -7.87 -11.73
CA SER A 269 -2.39 -6.53 -12.29
C SER A 269 -1.56 -5.61 -11.40
N LYS A 270 -1.30 -6.00 -10.15
CA LYS A 270 -0.42 -5.30 -9.22
C LYS A 270 0.80 -6.12 -8.80
N CYS A 271 0.87 -7.39 -9.21
CA CYS A 271 2.04 -8.21 -8.96
C CYS A 271 3.12 -7.86 -9.97
N GLU A 272 4.38 -8.02 -9.59
CA GLU A 272 5.53 -7.85 -10.46
C GLU A 272 6.36 -9.13 -10.39
N PHE A 273 6.75 -9.68 -11.54
CA PHE A 273 7.44 -10.96 -11.60
C PHE A 273 8.78 -10.81 -12.31
N TRP A 274 9.78 -11.57 -11.85
CA TRP A 274 11.09 -11.69 -12.50
C TRP A 274 11.79 -10.34 -12.74
N ILE A 275 11.64 -9.41 -11.80
CA ILE A 275 12.29 -8.09 -11.87
C ILE A 275 13.69 -8.15 -11.26
N ARG A 276 14.63 -7.43 -11.87
CA ARG A 276 16.03 -7.32 -11.37
C ARG A 276 16.22 -6.19 -10.37
N GLU A 277 15.27 -5.26 -10.36
CA GLU A 277 15.22 -4.11 -9.46
C GLU A 277 13.82 -4.03 -8.87
N VAL A 278 13.71 -3.90 -7.55
CA VAL A 278 12.42 -3.82 -6.86
C VAL A 278 12.41 -2.68 -5.85
N THR A 279 11.33 -1.90 -5.86
CA THR A 279 11.05 -0.91 -4.81
C THR A 279 10.27 -1.56 -3.68
N PHE A 280 10.87 -1.63 -2.50
CA PHE A 280 10.27 -2.24 -1.31
C PHE A 280 10.58 -1.42 -0.06
N LEU A 281 9.56 -1.08 0.75
CA LEU A 281 9.69 -0.27 1.97
C LEU A 281 10.43 1.07 1.80
N GLY A 282 10.28 1.72 0.64
CA GLY A 282 10.92 3.02 0.36
C GLY A 282 12.42 2.92 0.03
N TYR A 283 12.87 1.73 -0.35
CA TYR A 283 14.21 1.44 -0.86
C TYR A 283 14.12 0.71 -2.19
N VAL A 284 15.18 0.78 -2.97
CA VAL A 284 15.34 0.07 -4.23
C VAL A 284 16.46 -0.96 -4.06
N PHE A 285 16.12 -2.22 -4.35
CA PHE A 285 17.04 -3.36 -4.31
C PHE A 285 17.38 -3.79 -5.72
N SER A 286 18.66 -3.94 -6.02
CA SER A 286 19.14 -4.49 -7.29
C SER A 286 20.33 -5.41 -7.05
N GLY A 287 20.83 -6.03 -8.12
CA GLY A 287 22.08 -6.82 -8.06
C GLY A 287 23.31 -5.99 -7.64
N ASP A 288 23.26 -4.66 -7.79
CA ASP A 288 24.35 -3.74 -7.45
C ASP A 288 24.31 -3.27 -5.99
N GLY A 289 23.19 -3.51 -5.30
CA GLY A 289 23.02 -3.22 -3.88
C GLY A 289 21.71 -2.53 -3.53
N LEU A 290 21.76 -1.78 -2.43
CA LEU A 290 20.63 -1.10 -1.81
C LEU A 290 20.78 0.41 -1.94
N VAL A 291 19.77 1.07 -2.50
CA VAL A 291 19.68 2.54 -2.52
C VAL A 291 18.33 3.01 -1.97
N VAL A 292 18.28 4.27 -1.51
CA VAL A 292 17.00 4.89 -1.15
C VAL A 292 16.19 5.12 -2.42
N ASP A 293 14.88 4.89 -2.35
CA ASP A 293 13.97 5.24 -3.44
C ASP A 293 14.18 6.71 -3.86
N PRO A 294 14.56 6.98 -5.12
CA PRO A 294 14.83 8.34 -5.59
C PRO A 294 13.67 9.31 -5.35
N SER A 295 12.42 8.85 -5.42
CA SER A 295 11.25 9.68 -5.14
C SER A 295 11.19 10.15 -3.68
N LYS A 296 11.70 9.34 -2.74
CA LYS A 296 11.80 9.69 -1.31
C LYS A 296 12.95 10.65 -1.06
N VAL A 297 14.05 10.50 -1.79
CA VAL A 297 15.15 11.46 -1.76
C VAL A 297 14.70 12.82 -2.28
N GLU A 298 14.02 12.86 -3.43
CA GLU A 298 13.48 14.08 -4.01
C GLU A 298 12.51 14.78 -3.06
N ALA A 299 11.60 14.03 -2.42
CA ALA A 299 10.70 14.59 -1.41
C ALA A 299 11.43 15.23 -0.20
N ILE A 300 12.60 14.72 0.19
CA ILE A 300 13.44 15.32 1.24
C ILE A 300 14.17 16.55 0.72
N VAL A 301 14.68 16.52 -0.52
CA VAL A 301 15.40 17.64 -1.16
C VAL A 301 14.48 18.84 -1.39
N GLU A 302 13.25 18.59 -1.82
CA GLU A 302 12.22 19.61 -2.04
C GLU A 302 11.49 20.02 -0.76
N TRP A 303 11.83 19.40 0.39
CA TRP A 303 11.13 19.64 1.65
C TRP A 303 11.28 21.10 2.07
N LYS A 304 10.14 21.79 2.18
CA LYS A 304 10.11 23.18 2.62
C LYS A 304 10.67 23.31 4.02
N ARG A 305 11.47 24.34 4.25
CA ARG A 305 12.06 24.61 5.57
C ARG A 305 10.97 24.58 6.66
N PRO A 306 11.09 23.70 7.68
CA PRO A 306 10.13 23.62 8.77
C PRO A 306 9.96 24.96 9.49
N GLU A 307 8.72 25.33 9.80
CA GLU A 307 8.36 26.58 10.48
C GLU A 307 7.88 26.35 11.92
N ASN A 308 7.71 25.10 12.34
CA ASN A 308 7.28 24.75 13.69
C ASN A 308 7.82 23.38 14.15
N VAL A 309 7.67 23.10 15.44
CA VAL A 309 8.15 21.87 16.07
C VAL A 309 7.55 20.62 15.43
N THR A 310 6.26 20.65 15.06
CA THR A 310 5.58 19.51 14.42
C THR A 310 6.21 19.17 13.08
N GLU A 311 6.53 20.17 12.27
CA GLU A 311 7.22 20.01 10.99
C GLU A 311 8.67 19.54 11.16
N VAL A 312 9.39 20.05 12.16
CA VAL A 312 10.74 19.55 12.48
C VAL A 312 10.68 18.08 12.88
N CYS A 313 9.75 17.70 13.76
CA CYS A 313 9.53 16.30 14.15
C CYS A 313 9.20 15.42 12.94
N SER A 314 8.37 15.92 12.02
CA SER A 314 7.99 15.20 10.80
C SER A 314 9.20 14.98 9.88
N PHE A 315 9.99 16.03 9.64
CA PHE A 315 11.22 15.96 8.86
C PHE A 315 12.25 15.02 9.49
N LEU A 316 12.50 15.16 10.80
CA LEU A 316 13.42 14.28 11.53
C LEU A 316 12.96 12.82 11.53
N GLY A 317 11.65 12.57 11.56
CA GLY A 317 11.10 11.22 11.43
C GLY A 317 11.43 10.59 10.07
N LEU A 318 11.19 11.32 8.99
CA LEU A 318 11.48 10.85 7.63
C LEU A 318 13.00 10.71 7.38
N ALA A 319 13.79 11.73 7.70
CA ALA A 319 15.25 11.67 7.52
C ALA A 319 15.88 10.60 8.44
N GLY A 320 15.33 10.43 9.65
CA GLY A 320 15.74 9.43 10.61
C GLY A 320 15.49 8.00 10.14
N TYR A 321 14.48 7.78 9.30
CA TYR A 321 14.22 6.47 8.67
C TYR A 321 15.41 6.01 7.80
N TYR A 322 16.10 6.94 7.13
CA TYR A 322 17.23 6.67 6.24
C TYR A 322 18.61 6.85 6.91
N ARG A 323 18.66 7.04 8.22
CA ARG A 323 19.88 7.41 8.97
C ARG A 323 21.08 6.47 8.77
N ARG A 324 20.86 5.18 8.47
CA ARG A 324 21.92 4.18 8.25
C ARG A 324 22.80 4.53 7.06
N LEU A 325 22.22 5.19 6.05
CA LEU A 325 22.91 5.58 4.82
C LEU A 325 23.57 6.97 4.93
N VAL A 326 23.36 7.67 6.05
CA VAL A 326 23.89 9.03 6.29
C VAL A 326 24.96 8.99 7.36
N GLN A 327 26.21 9.20 6.95
CA GLN A 327 27.35 9.22 7.87
C GLN A 327 27.16 10.32 8.93
N ASN A 328 27.35 9.97 10.20
CA ASN A 328 27.21 10.90 11.33
C ASN A 328 25.82 11.57 11.45
N PHE A 329 24.74 10.93 10.98
CA PHE A 329 23.38 11.49 11.03
C PHE A 329 23.02 12.13 12.37
N SER A 330 23.29 11.46 13.50
CA SER A 330 22.98 11.99 14.83
C SER A 330 23.65 13.33 15.12
N LYS A 331 24.89 13.55 14.66
CA LYS A 331 25.60 14.82 14.84
C LYS A 331 24.96 15.92 13.97
N ILE A 332 24.62 15.59 12.72
CA ILE A 332 23.99 16.51 11.76
C ILE A 332 22.59 16.91 12.24
N ALA A 333 21.80 15.97 12.76
CA ALA A 333 20.43 16.18 13.21
C ALA A 333 20.33 16.81 14.61
N THR A 334 21.45 16.98 15.33
CA THR A 334 21.46 17.51 16.70
C THR A 334 20.82 18.90 16.83
N PRO A 335 21.13 19.90 15.96
CA PRO A 335 20.52 21.23 16.05
C PRO A 335 18.98 21.17 15.89
N LEU A 336 18.50 20.37 14.95
CA LEU A 336 17.06 20.17 14.74
C LEU A 336 16.40 19.45 15.92
N THR A 337 17.07 18.44 16.48
CA THR A 337 16.58 17.72 17.67
C THR A 337 16.46 18.64 18.90
N LYS A 338 17.33 19.66 19.02
CA LYS A 338 17.20 20.66 20.08
C LYS A 338 15.99 21.57 19.91
N LEU A 339 15.47 21.74 18.69
CA LEU A 339 14.26 22.52 18.43
C LEU A 339 12.98 21.78 18.81
N THR A 340 13.05 20.46 19.09
CA THR A 340 11.90 19.68 19.52
C THR A 340 11.77 19.57 21.04
N GLN A 341 12.72 20.13 21.80
CA GLN A 341 12.72 20.13 23.26
C GLN A 341 11.80 21.23 23.81
N LYS A 342 11.07 20.92 24.89
CA LYS A 342 10.06 21.82 25.48
C LYS A 342 10.61 23.19 25.90
N ASP A 343 11.89 23.27 26.22
CA ASP A 343 12.52 24.48 26.78
C ASP A 343 13.15 25.40 25.73
N ASN A 344 12.98 25.09 24.44
CA ASN A 344 13.66 25.82 23.36
C ASN A 344 12.62 26.46 22.41
N PRO A 345 12.37 27.77 22.49
CA PRO A 345 11.42 28.43 21.59
C PRO A 345 11.92 28.35 20.15
N PHE A 346 11.02 28.00 19.24
CA PHE A 346 11.31 27.93 17.82
C PHE A 346 11.55 29.34 17.27
N CYS A 347 12.81 29.75 17.14
CA CYS A 347 13.17 31.04 16.57
C CYS A 347 13.33 30.91 15.05
N SER A 348 12.51 31.62 14.27
CA SER A 348 12.54 31.66 12.79
C SER A 348 13.87 32.16 12.19
N GLY A 349 14.81 32.63 13.01
CA GLY A 349 16.11 33.17 12.62
C GLY A 349 17.28 32.18 12.55
N TRP A 350 17.10 30.89 12.83
CA TRP A 350 18.19 29.91 12.66
C TRP A 350 18.48 29.66 11.17
N CYS A 351 19.52 30.29 10.62
CA CYS A 351 20.11 29.86 9.34
C CYS A 351 20.57 28.40 9.50
N LEU A 352 19.79 27.47 8.95
CA LEU A 352 20.21 26.10 8.64
C LEU A 352 21.11 26.12 7.40
#